data_AF-A0AAN9BJZ3-F1
#
_entry.id   AF-A0AAN9BJZ3-F1
#
_cell.length_a   1.000
_cell.length_b   1.000
_cell.length_c   1.000
_cell.angle_alpha   90.00
_cell.angle_beta   90.00
_cell.angle_gamma   90.00
#
_symmetry.space_group_name_H-M   'P 1'
#
loop_
_entity.id
_entity.type
_entity.pdbx_description
1 polymer ?
#
loop_
_entity_poly.entity_id
_entity_poly.type
_entity_poly.pdbx_seq_one_letter_code
_entity_poly.pdbx_strand_id
1 'polypeptide(L)'
;MGAGDTRRGCVVQFTPEEIKAIHLSIAEMDRGAVDMLVLGLISSCINMSEMANADRLCDRKERQRTRCTYKYFGRPVCVTTFRRLLGRMSKERLQNLQDHFKQNGLVPRKLKSGGRKNNTKALTFDDTDAVRRFLLTYAEAHAVHLPGRVPGFKRDDIQLLPSDRS
;
A
#
# COMPACT_ATOMS: atom_id res chain seq x y z
N MET A 1 -30.00 -3.42 29.82
CA MET A 1 -30.51 -3.64 28.45
C MET A 1 -30.48 -2.29 27.73
N GLY A 2 -29.94 -2.09 26.53
CA GLY A 2 -29.48 -3.03 25.52
C GLY A 2 -28.20 -2.59 24.82
N ALA A 3 -27.49 -3.58 24.31
CA ALA A 3 -26.31 -3.44 23.47
C ALA A 3 -26.72 -2.96 22.07
N GLY A 4 -26.34 -1.74 21.72
CA GLY A 4 -26.45 -1.20 20.36
C GLY A 4 -25.25 -1.61 19.51
N ASP A 5 -25.51 -2.44 18.52
CA ASP A 5 -24.61 -2.93 17.46
C ASP A 5 -23.62 -1.86 16.93
N THR A 6 -22.36 -1.92 17.38
CA THR A 6 -21.31 -0.90 17.14
C THR A 6 -20.66 -0.98 15.75
N ARG A 7 -21.21 -1.77 14.81
CA ARG A 7 -20.64 -1.94 13.46
C ARG A 7 -21.23 -1.01 12.41
N ARG A 8 -22.33 -0.31 12.69
CA ARG A 8 -22.88 0.71 11.80
C ARG A 8 -22.16 2.04 12.05
N GLY A 9 -20.93 2.14 11.52
CA GLY A 9 -20.16 3.38 11.56
C GLY A 9 -20.83 4.53 10.79
N CYS A 10 -20.15 5.67 10.70
CA CYS A 10 -20.57 6.87 9.97
C CYS A 10 -20.96 6.65 8.47
N VAL A 11 -20.77 5.45 7.94
CA VAL A 11 -21.19 5.01 6.59
C VAL A 11 -22.71 5.05 6.40
N VAL A 12 -23.50 4.99 7.47
CA VAL A 12 -24.97 5.06 7.40
C VAL A 12 -25.50 6.38 6.83
N GLN A 13 -24.66 7.41 6.76
CA GLN A 13 -24.98 8.71 6.14
C GLN A 13 -25.01 8.65 4.61
N PHE A 14 -24.67 7.51 4.02
CA PHE A 14 -24.65 7.30 2.57
C PHE A 14 -25.63 6.19 2.21
N THR A 15 -26.39 6.40 1.13
CA THR A 15 -27.25 5.33 0.61
C THR A 15 -26.41 4.26 -0.08
N PRO A 16 -26.90 3.00 -0.18
CA PRO A 16 -26.21 1.96 -0.93
C PRO A 16 -25.91 2.36 -2.38
N GLU A 17 -26.82 3.09 -3.01
CA GLU A 17 -26.70 3.60 -4.38
C GLU A 17 -25.62 4.68 -4.48
N GLU A 18 -25.56 5.61 -3.53
CA GLU A 18 -24.48 6.61 -3.44
C GLU A 18 -23.12 5.92 -3.29
N ILE A 19 -23.00 4.94 -2.39
CA ILE A 19 -21.74 4.21 -2.18
C ILE A 19 -21.32 3.48 -3.47
N LYS A 20 -22.27 2.85 -4.17
CA LYS A 20 -22.01 2.17 -5.43
C LYS A 20 -21.54 3.15 -6.50
N ALA A 21 -22.18 4.30 -6.64
CA ALA A 21 -21.78 5.34 -7.59
C ALA A 21 -20.35 5.83 -7.29
N ILE A 22 -20.05 6.11 -6.02
CA ILE A 22 -18.71 6.52 -5.58
C ILE A 22 -17.67 5.45 -5.95
N HIS A 23 -17.95 4.18 -5.70
CA HIS A 23 -17.04 3.08 -6.03
C HIS A 23 -16.81 2.91 -7.52
N LEU A 24 -17.85 3.10 -8.36
CA LEU A 24 -17.72 3.08 -9.81
C LEU A 24 -16.82 4.23 -10.29
N SER A 25 -17.08 5.46 -9.84
CA SER A 25 -16.25 6.62 -10.20
C SER A 25 -14.78 6.44 -9.80
N ILE A 26 -14.51 5.87 -8.63
CA ILE A 26 -13.14 5.61 -8.19
C ILE A 26 -12.48 4.48 -9.00
N ALA A 27 -13.25 3.48 -9.42
CA ALA A 27 -12.74 2.38 -10.24
C ALA A 27 -12.39 2.83 -11.66
N GLU A 28 -13.07 3.85 -12.18
CA GLU A 28 -12.78 4.47 -13.48
C GLU A 28 -11.49 5.31 -13.46
N MET A 29 -11.09 5.81 -12.29
CA MET A 29 -9.90 6.65 -12.13
C MET A 29 -8.62 5.83 -12.00
N ASP A 30 -7.52 6.34 -12.58
CA ASP A 30 -6.21 5.77 -12.34
C ASP A 30 -5.74 6.04 -10.89
N ARG A 31 -4.75 5.27 -10.44
CA ARG A 31 -4.26 5.36 -9.06
C ARG A 31 -3.72 6.76 -8.71
N GLY A 32 -3.11 7.46 -9.66
CA GLY A 32 -2.60 8.82 -9.47
C GLY A 32 -3.73 9.83 -9.30
N ALA A 33 -4.79 9.73 -10.11
CA ALA A 33 -5.98 10.57 -9.96
C ALA A 33 -6.69 10.33 -8.62
N VAL A 34 -6.82 9.07 -8.18
CA VAL A 34 -7.37 8.76 -6.85
C VAL A 34 -6.51 9.34 -5.73
N ASP A 35 -5.17 9.24 -5.84
CA ASP A 35 -4.26 9.84 -4.86
C ASP A 35 -4.43 11.37 -4.82
N MET A 36 -4.58 12.04 -5.97
CA MET A 36 -4.87 13.47 -6.03
C MET A 36 -6.21 13.86 -5.40
N LEU A 37 -7.27 13.09 -5.65
CA LEU A 37 -8.56 13.28 -5.01
C LEU A 37 -8.43 13.19 -3.48
N VAL A 38 -7.70 12.17 -2.98
CA VAL A 38 -7.46 12.00 -1.55
C VAL A 38 -6.68 13.17 -0.97
N LEU A 39 -5.65 13.67 -1.67
CA LEU A 39 -4.88 14.85 -1.26
C LEU A 39 -5.77 16.10 -1.17
N GLY A 40 -6.64 16.32 -2.16
CA GLY A 40 -7.61 17.42 -2.14
C GLY A 40 -8.59 17.33 -0.95
N LEU A 41 -9.11 16.13 -0.68
CA LEU A 41 -9.96 15.89 0.49
C LEU A 41 -9.20 16.11 1.79
N ILE A 42 -7.96 15.64 1.92
CA ILE A 42 -7.10 15.91 3.10
C ILE A 42 -6.89 17.42 3.27
N SER A 43 -6.60 18.15 2.20
CA SER A 43 -6.42 19.61 2.24
C SER A 43 -7.67 20.31 2.77
N SER A 44 -8.87 19.89 2.36
CA SER A 44 -10.13 20.43 2.87
C SER A 44 -10.43 20.09 4.34
N CYS A 45 -9.76 19.07 4.89
CA CYS A 45 -9.92 18.65 6.29
C CYS A 45 -8.98 19.39 7.24
N ILE A 46 -7.90 19.96 6.73
CA ILE A 46 -6.95 20.76 7.51
C ILE A 46 -7.54 22.16 7.64
N ASN A 47 -8.24 22.41 8.75
CA ASN A 47 -8.57 23.77 9.13
C ASN A 47 -7.26 24.58 9.24
N MET A 48 -7.22 25.73 8.58
CA MET A 48 -6.28 26.84 8.78
C MET A 48 -6.24 27.25 10.26
N SER A 49 -5.54 26.50 11.13
CA SER A 49 -5.41 26.85 12.55
C SER A 49 -4.19 27.71 12.84
N GLU A 50 -3.56 28.31 11.84
CA GLU A 50 -2.45 29.26 12.04
C GLU A 50 -2.91 30.73 12.13
N MET A 51 -4.21 31.02 12.02
CA MET A 51 -4.72 32.41 12.09
C MET A 51 -5.84 32.64 13.14
N ALA A 52 -5.92 31.81 14.17
CA ALA A 52 -6.75 32.11 15.33
C ALA A 52 -5.96 31.86 16.62
N ASN A 53 -5.61 32.97 17.28
CA ASN A 53 -4.89 33.10 18.55
C ASN A 53 -3.36 33.21 18.43
N ALA A 54 -2.89 34.27 17.77
CA ALA A 54 -1.52 34.77 17.92
C ALA A 54 -1.25 35.37 19.32
N ASP A 55 -2.26 35.54 20.18
CA ASP A 55 -2.11 36.34 21.41
C ASP A 55 -1.82 35.55 22.69
N ARG A 56 -1.90 34.21 22.70
CA ARG A 56 -1.59 33.44 23.91
C ARG A 56 -1.07 32.05 23.56
N LEU A 57 0.23 31.80 23.80
CA LEU A 57 0.78 30.60 24.46
C LEU A 57 2.30 30.56 24.33
N CYS A 58 2.98 30.98 25.40
CA CYS A 58 4.25 30.37 25.79
C CYS A 58 4.07 28.84 25.90
N ASP A 59 5.05 28.07 25.42
CA ASP A 59 5.19 26.62 25.63
C ASP A 59 4.09 25.68 25.11
N ARG A 60 3.71 25.80 23.83
CA ARG A 60 3.01 24.70 23.15
C ARG A 60 4.00 23.83 22.36
N LYS A 61 4.31 22.65 22.90
CA LYS A 61 4.92 21.55 22.12
C LYS A 61 4.15 21.41 20.80
N GLU A 62 4.89 21.41 19.70
CA GLU A 62 4.36 21.27 18.35
C GLU A 62 3.36 20.11 18.32
N ARG A 63 2.14 20.38 17.85
CA ARG A 63 1.00 19.48 18.01
C ARG A 63 1.22 18.24 17.13
N GLN A 64 1.78 17.17 17.69
CA GLN A 64 2.22 15.97 16.95
C GLN A 64 1.14 15.28 16.08
N ARG A 65 -0.15 15.52 16.34
CA ARG A 65 -1.25 15.05 15.50
C ARG A 65 -2.30 16.15 15.34
N THR A 66 -2.36 16.75 14.16
CA THR A 66 -3.57 17.45 13.70
C THR A 66 -4.72 16.42 13.76
N ARG A 67 -5.72 16.65 14.62
CA ARG A 67 -6.97 15.87 14.59
C ARG A 67 -7.68 16.22 13.28
N CYS A 68 -7.27 15.61 12.16
CA CYS A 68 -8.00 15.70 10.91
C CYS A 68 -9.34 15.00 11.09
N THR A 69 -10.40 15.79 11.24
CA THR A 69 -11.77 15.29 11.07
C THR A 69 -11.94 15.05 9.58
N TYR A 70 -11.85 13.80 9.13
CA TYR A 70 -12.00 13.49 7.71
C TYR A 70 -13.39 13.92 7.24
N LYS A 71 -13.44 14.46 6.02
CA LYS A 71 -14.67 14.86 5.35
C LYS A 71 -14.67 14.25 3.96
N TYR A 72 -15.84 13.82 3.51
CA TYR A 72 -16.09 13.43 2.12
C TYR A 72 -17.08 14.45 1.55
N PHE A 73 -16.60 15.36 0.70
CA PHE A 73 -17.38 16.47 0.14
C PHE A 73 -18.25 17.19 1.20
N GLY A 74 -17.62 17.60 2.30
CA GLY A 74 -18.29 18.33 3.40
C GLY A 74 -18.97 17.45 4.46
N ARG A 75 -19.30 16.18 4.17
CA ARG A 75 -19.89 15.26 5.15
C ARG A 75 -18.80 14.70 6.08
N PRO A 76 -18.90 14.85 7.42
CA PRO A 76 -17.88 14.35 8.34
C PRO A 76 -17.89 12.82 8.39
N VAL A 77 -16.73 12.22 8.15
CA VAL A 77 -16.57 10.76 8.14
C VAL A 77 -15.42 10.33 9.05
N CYS A 78 -15.61 9.15 9.63
CA CYS A 78 -14.61 8.38 10.32
C CYS A 78 -13.56 7.83 9.33
N VAL A 79 -12.31 7.69 9.78
CA VAL A 79 -11.18 7.24 8.93
C VAL A 79 -11.43 5.91 8.22
N THR A 80 -12.19 5.02 8.86
CA THR A 80 -12.58 3.72 8.31
C THR A 80 -13.50 3.88 7.10
N THR A 81 -14.52 4.73 7.20
CA THR A 81 -15.43 5.03 6.09
C THR A 81 -14.73 5.81 4.99
N PHE A 82 -13.89 6.79 5.34
CA PHE A 82 -13.08 7.53 4.36
C PHE A 82 -12.27 6.58 3.47
N ARG A 83 -11.53 5.63 4.09
CA ARG A 83 -10.77 4.60 3.37
C ARG A 83 -11.64 3.65 2.57
N ARG A 84 -12.85 3.34 3.05
CA ARG A 84 -13.80 2.45 2.38
C ARG A 84 -14.41 3.10 1.14
N LEU A 85 -14.73 4.40 1.20
CA LEU A 85 -15.23 5.15 0.07
C LEU A 85 -14.14 5.26 -1.00
N LEU A 86 -12.93 5.69 -0.64
CA LEU A 86 -11.84 6.01 -1.58
C LEU A 86 -11.02 4.80 -2.11
N GLY A 87 -11.68 3.65 -2.36
CA GLY A 87 -11.04 2.50 -3.00
C GLY A 87 -10.30 1.55 -2.04
N ARG A 88 -10.87 1.32 -0.84
CA ARG A 88 -10.37 0.37 0.18
C ARG A 88 -8.88 0.52 0.50
N MET A 89 -8.45 1.76 0.71
CA MET A 89 -7.05 2.08 0.95
C MET A 89 -6.52 1.41 2.22
N SER A 90 -5.26 0.97 2.22
CA SER A 90 -4.59 0.51 3.44
C SER A 90 -4.33 1.67 4.41
N LYS A 91 -4.01 1.37 5.68
CA LYS A 91 -3.65 2.42 6.65
C LYS A 91 -2.35 3.10 6.25
N GLU A 92 -1.38 2.31 5.80
CA GLU A 92 -0.05 2.76 5.37
C GLU A 92 -0.15 3.67 4.13
N ARG A 93 -1.01 3.32 3.16
CA ARG A 93 -1.23 4.17 1.97
C ARG A 93 -1.75 5.54 2.36
N LEU A 94 -2.75 5.60 3.26
CA LEU A 94 -3.31 6.86 3.72
C LEU A 94 -2.26 7.68 4.51
N GLN A 95 -1.49 7.04 5.39
CA GLN A 95 -0.41 7.70 6.13
C GLN A 95 0.64 8.29 5.19
N ASN A 96 1.10 7.52 4.21
CA ASN A 96 2.05 7.98 3.20
C ASN A 96 1.54 9.17 2.37
N LEU A 97 0.23 9.25 2.10
CA LEU A 97 -0.37 10.40 1.42
C LEU A 97 -0.45 11.63 2.32
N GLN A 98 -0.72 11.45 3.61
CA GLN A 98 -0.68 12.55 4.58
C GLN A 98 0.73 13.10 4.75
N ASP A 99 1.73 12.23 4.85
CA ASP A 99 3.13 12.64 4.99
C ASP A 99 3.64 13.31 3.70
N HIS A 100 3.24 12.78 2.53
CA HIS A 100 3.50 13.43 1.24
C HIS A 100 2.88 14.82 1.17
N PHE A 101 1.61 14.97 1.57
CA PHE A 101 0.92 16.26 1.60
C PHE A 101 1.64 17.27 2.50
N LYS A 102 2.07 16.85 3.70
CA LYS A 102 2.81 17.72 4.62
C LYS A 102 4.14 18.21 4.05
N GLN A 103 4.82 17.36 3.28
CA GLN A 103 6.14 17.67 2.71
C GLN A 103 6.07 18.44 1.39
N ASN A 104 5.08 18.15 0.54
CA ASN A 104 5.03 18.59 -0.85
C ASN A 104 3.74 19.33 -1.23
N GLY A 105 2.74 19.38 -0.36
CA GLY A 105 1.42 19.97 -0.65
C GLY A 105 0.59 19.15 -1.65
N LEU A 106 -0.23 19.85 -2.45
CA LEU A 106 -1.11 19.29 -3.48
C LEU A 106 -0.37 18.94 -4.77
N VAL A 107 0.67 18.11 -4.66
CA VAL A 107 1.47 17.66 -5.81
C VAL A 107 1.21 16.18 -6.06
N PRO A 108 1.08 15.72 -7.32
CA PRO A 108 0.95 14.31 -7.65
C PRO A 108 2.05 13.46 -6.99
N ARG A 109 1.64 12.48 -6.20
CA ARG A 109 2.58 11.57 -5.53
C ARG A 109 3.16 10.60 -6.55
N LYS A 110 4.41 10.83 -6.96
CA LYS A 110 5.18 9.83 -7.72
C LYS A 110 5.54 8.67 -6.77
N LEU A 111 5.12 7.46 -7.09
CA LEU A 111 5.59 6.29 -6.36
C LEU A 111 7.11 6.18 -6.55
N LYS A 112 7.85 6.09 -5.44
CA LYS A 112 9.31 5.89 -5.45
C LYS A 112 9.74 4.50 -5.97
N SER A 113 8.82 3.66 -6.43
CA SER A 113 9.11 2.28 -6.82
C SER A 113 8.39 1.87 -8.11
N GLY A 114 9.14 1.75 -9.20
CA GLY A 114 8.71 1.04 -10.42
C GLY A 114 8.81 -0.48 -10.29
N GLY A 115 8.63 -1.02 -9.08
CA GLY A 115 8.77 -2.45 -8.80
C GLY A 115 10.11 -3.02 -9.29
N ARG A 116 10.07 -4.25 -9.81
CA ARG A 116 11.25 -4.96 -10.36
C ARG A 116 12.01 -4.16 -11.43
N LYS A 117 11.34 -3.27 -12.17
CA LYS A 117 11.96 -2.43 -13.23
C LYS A 117 12.84 -1.30 -12.69
N ASN A 118 12.60 -0.83 -11.48
CA ASN A 118 13.41 0.23 -10.86
C ASN A 118 14.29 -0.32 -9.73
N ASN A 119 14.40 -1.64 -9.60
CA ASN A 119 15.30 -2.27 -8.65
C ASN A 119 16.71 -2.25 -9.23
N THR A 120 17.54 -1.31 -8.77
CA THR A 120 18.96 -1.19 -9.16
C THR A 120 19.79 -2.40 -8.74
N LYS A 121 19.27 -3.27 -7.88
CA LYS A 121 19.90 -4.52 -7.44
C LYS A 121 19.37 -5.76 -8.17
N ALA A 122 18.53 -5.60 -9.21
CA ALA A 122 18.08 -6.73 -10.01
C ALA A 122 19.24 -7.24 -10.89
N LEU A 123 19.40 -8.57 -10.96
CA LEU A 123 20.33 -9.19 -11.91
C LEU A 123 19.93 -8.85 -13.34
N THR A 124 20.92 -8.62 -14.19
CA THR A 124 20.68 -8.45 -15.63
C THR A 124 20.26 -9.79 -16.26
N PHE A 125 19.79 -9.75 -17.51
CA PHE A 125 19.51 -10.97 -18.26
C PHE A 125 20.77 -11.83 -18.39
N ASP A 126 21.91 -11.19 -18.69
CA ASP A 126 23.19 -11.87 -18.87
C ASP A 126 23.67 -12.51 -17.57
N ASP A 127 23.53 -11.82 -16.43
CA ASP A 127 23.83 -12.40 -15.12
C ASP A 127 22.93 -13.60 -14.82
N THR A 128 21.64 -13.50 -15.16
CA THR A 128 20.67 -14.59 -14.96
C THR A 128 21.04 -15.80 -15.83
N ASP A 129 21.46 -15.59 -17.07
CA ASP A 129 21.88 -16.68 -17.96
C ASP A 129 23.23 -17.27 -17.55
N ALA A 130 24.16 -16.45 -17.04
CA ALA A 130 25.42 -16.92 -16.47
C ALA A 130 25.18 -17.82 -15.25
N VAL A 131 24.31 -17.40 -14.31
CA VAL A 131 23.92 -18.22 -13.15
C VAL A 131 23.23 -19.50 -13.61
N ARG A 132 22.33 -19.43 -14.59
CA ARG A 132 21.66 -20.61 -15.16
C ARG A 132 22.68 -21.61 -15.72
N ARG A 133 23.61 -21.15 -16.57
CA ARG A 133 24.65 -22.00 -17.16
C ARG A 133 25.51 -22.64 -16.07
N PHE A 134 25.96 -21.86 -15.09
CA PHE A 134 26.72 -22.38 -13.96
C PHE A 134 25.96 -23.50 -13.23
N LEU A 135 24.68 -23.29 -12.90
CA LEU A 135 23.87 -24.30 -12.21
C LEU A 135 23.70 -25.57 -13.03
N LEU A 136 23.49 -25.46 -14.35
CA LEU A 136 23.36 -26.61 -15.24
C LEU A 136 24.67 -27.39 -15.35
N THR A 137 25.80 -26.71 -15.62
CA THR A 137 27.12 -27.33 -15.70
C THR A 137 27.53 -27.98 -14.37
N TYR A 138 27.24 -27.33 -13.24
CA TYR A 138 27.50 -27.88 -11.92
C TYR A 138 26.64 -29.12 -11.65
N ALA A 139 25.36 -29.09 -12.02
CA ALA A 139 24.48 -30.25 -11.89
C ALA A 139 24.90 -31.41 -12.80
N GLU A 140 25.31 -31.15 -14.04
CA GLU A 140 25.84 -32.18 -14.93
C GLU A 140 27.08 -32.88 -14.34
N ALA A 141 27.99 -32.12 -13.72
CA ALA A 141 29.22 -32.66 -13.16
C ALA A 141 29.04 -33.36 -11.80
N HIS A 142 28.12 -32.88 -10.97
CA HIS A 142 28.04 -33.28 -9.56
C HIS A 142 26.70 -33.91 -9.14
N ALA A 143 25.65 -33.85 -9.96
CA ALA A 143 24.36 -34.39 -9.56
C ALA A 143 24.38 -35.92 -9.52
N VAL A 144 23.76 -36.45 -8.46
CA VAL A 144 23.52 -37.88 -8.31
C VAL A 144 22.27 -38.22 -9.11
N HIS A 145 22.44 -39.09 -10.12
CA HIS A 145 21.33 -39.68 -10.86
C HIS A 145 20.87 -40.92 -10.10
N LEU A 146 19.69 -40.86 -9.49
CA LEU A 146 19.13 -42.02 -8.80
C LEU A 146 18.41 -42.91 -9.83
N PRO A 147 18.71 -44.22 -9.89
CA PRO A 147 17.98 -45.15 -10.74
C PRO A 147 16.60 -45.39 -10.13
N GLY A 148 15.64 -44.51 -10.43
CA GLY A 148 14.24 -44.62 -9.99
C GLY A 148 13.68 -43.37 -9.34
N ARG A 149 12.42 -43.46 -8.92
CA ARG A 149 11.68 -42.34 -8.35
C ARG A 149 12.19 -41.96 -6.97
N VAL A 150 12.52 -40.69 -6.78
CA VAL A 150 12.96 -40.17 -5.49
C VAL A 150 11.75 -39.97 -4.55
N PRO A 151 11.74 -40.57 -3.34
CA PRO A 151 10.70 -40.32 -2.35
C PRO A 151 10.56 -38.82 -2.05
N GLY A 152 9.33 -38.32 -2.05
CA GLY A 152 9.03 -36.89 -1.82
C GLY A 152 9.01 -36.03 -3.08
N PHE A 153 9.44 -36.57 -4.23
CA PHE A 153 9.36 -35.88 -5.51
C PHE A 153 8.39 -36.58 -6.49
N LYS A 154 7.64 -35.77 -7.25
CA LYS A 154 6.63 -36.26 -8.21
C LYS A 154 7.20 -36.51 -9.60
N ARG A 155 8.35 -35.93 -9.92
CA ARG A 155 8.99 -36.05 -11.23
C ARG A 155 10.15 -37.02 -11.14
N ASP A 156 10.33 -37.77 -12.21
CA ASP A 156 11.35 -38.83 -12.30
C ASP A 156 12.65 -38.31 -12.93
N ASP A 157 12.67 -37.08 -13.45
CA ASP A 157 13.80 -36.42 -14.13
C ASP A 157 14.57 -35.41 -13.24
N ILE A 158 14.56 -35.61 -11.93
CA ILE A 158 15.18 -34.68 -10.98
C ILE A 158 16.63 -35.04 -10.74
N GLN A 159 17.51 -34.06 -10.92
CA GLN A 159 18.91 -34.12 -10.54
C GLN A 159 19.08 -33.60 -9.11
N LEU A 160 19.68 -34.43 -8.24
CA LEU A 160 19.96 -34.04 -6.86
C LEU A 160 21.41 -33.61 -6.74
N LEU A 161 21.62 -32.36 -6.32
CA LEU A 161 22.94 -31.89 -5.95
C LEU A 161 23.35 -32.48 -4.59
N PRO A 162 24.60 -32.92 -4.43
CA PRO A 162 25.13 -33.32 -3.14
C PRO A 162 25.02 -32.13 -2.17
N SER A 163 24.47 -32.40 -0.99
CA SER A 163 24.40 -31.44 0.10
C SER A 163 25.19 -32.00 1.27
N ASP A 164 26.09 -31.18 1.83
CA ASP A 164 26.83 -31.54 3.03
C ASP A 164 25.87 -31.57 4.23
N ARG A 165 25.20 -32.70 4.39
CA ARG A 165 24.52 -33.08 5.63
C ARG A 165 25.00 -34.45 6.03
N SER A 166 26.20 -34.47 6.61
CA SER A 166 26.59 -35.47 7.60
C SER A 166 25.84 -35.22 8.90
#